data_AF-L1IB29-F1
#
_entry.id   AF-L1IB29-F1
#
_cell.length_a   1.000
_cell.length_b   1.000
_cell.length_c   1.000
_cell.angle_alpha   90.00
_cell.angle_beta   90.00
_cell.angle_gamma   90.00
#
_symmetry.space_group_name_H-M   'P 1'
#
loop_
_entity.id
_entity.type
_entity.pdbx_description
1 polymer ?
#
loop_
_entity_poly.entity_id
_entity_poly.type
_entity_poly.pdbx_seq_one_letter_code
_entity_poly.pdbx_strand_id
1 'polypeptide(L)'
;MRLIVSRHKSRYREDGFDLDLTYITPNCIAMSLPASGAEAQYRNPIMEVQRFFETKHSNRYLIFNLCAERSYDKALFKGQVVRIKVHDHNPPLLDQLLEFLDRVTKWIILDKENVIAIHCKGGKGRTGTFICAWLLYSSIVRTGEMLVRGCWRR
;
A
#
# COMPACT_ATOMS: atom_id res chain seq x y z
N MET A 1 -11.50 -8.97 22.26
CA MET A 1 -11.95 -9.23 20.86
C MET A 1 -11.02 -8.71 19.76
N ARG A 2 -10.17 -7.68 19.96
CA ARG A 2 -9.21 -7.20 18.94
C ARG A 2 -8.11 -8.22 18.57
N LEU A 3 -7.72 -9.06 19.51
CA LEU A 3 -6.65 -10.06 19.35
C LEU A 3 -7.08 -11.31 18.57
N ILE A 4 -8.39 -11.55 18.43
CA ILE A 4 -8.90 -12.83 17.89
C ILE A 4 -8.89 -12.80 16.35
N VAL A 5 -9.04 -11.62 15.74
CA VAL A 5 -9.05 -11.41 14.29
C VAL A 5 -7.61 -11.25 13.73
N SER A 6 -6.62 -11.04 14.59
CA SER A 6 -5.23 -10.79 14.20
C SER A 6 -4.36 -12.06 14.11
N ARG A 7 -4.96 -13.24 14.00
CA ARG A 7 -4.33 -14.54 14.29
C ARG A 7 -2.98 -14.85 13.61
N HIS A 8 -2.46 -14.05 12.67
CA HIS A 8 -1.08 -14.13 12.16
C HIS A 8 -0.59 -12.82 11.47
N LYS A 9 -1.04 -11.63 11.91
CA LYS A 9 -0.64 -10.37 11.25
C LYS A 9 0.36 -9.58 12.09
N SER A 10 1.49 -9.20 11.48
CA SER A 10 2.43 -8.26 12.06
C SER A 10 1.74 -6.90 12.23
N ARG A 11 1.48 -6.50 13.48
CA ARG A 11 0.90 -5.18 13.81
C ARG A 11 2.04 -4.22 14.07
N TYR A 12 1.94 -3.01 13.53
CA TYR A 12 2.86 -1.93 13.84
C TYR A 12 2.54 -1.40 15.24
N ARG A 13 3.48 -1.60 16.17
CA ARG A 13 3.38 -1.23 17.59
C ARG A 13 4.59 -0.44 18.05
N GLU A 14 4.83 0.69 17.40
CA GLU A 14 5.96 1.58 17.68
C GLU A 14 5.48 3.03 17.73
N ASP A 15 6.23 3.89 18.42
CA ASP A 15 5.99 5.34 18.50
C ASP A 15 4.56 5.76 18.89
N GLY A 16 3.92 4.96 19.74
CA GLY A 16 2.54 5.22 20.20
C GLY A 16 1.45 4.90 19.15
N PHE A 17 1.79 4.16 18.09
CA PHE A 17 0.83 3.64 17.11
C PHE A 17 0.55 2.15 17.38
N ASP A 18 -0.72 1.73 17.25
CA ASP A 18 -1.13 0.31 17.21
C ASP A 18 -2.01 0.06 15.98
N LEU A 19 -1.38 -0.16 14.84
CA LEU A 19 -2.05 -0.29 13.53
C LEU A 19 -1.80 -1.67 12.91
N ASP A 20 -2.81 -2.23 12.26
CA ASP A 20 -2.66 -3.37 11.33
C ASP A 20 -2.03 -2.85 10.03
N LEU A 21 -0.71 -2.67 10.09
CA LEU A 21 0.18 -2.08 9.09
C LEU A 21 1.53 -2.80 9.16
N THR A 22 2.15 -3.06 8.02
CA THR A 22 3.45 -3.72 7.92
C THR A 22 4.26 -3.09 6.79
N TYR A 23 5.51 -2.75 7.06
CA TYR A 23 6.47 -2.42 6.01
C TYR A 23 6.95 -3.71 5.34
N ILE A 24 6.67 -3.87 4.05
CA ILE A 24 7.21 -4.97 3.24
C ILE A 24 8.61 -4.62 2.76
N THR A 25 8.81 -3.35 2.40
CA THR A 25 10.11 -2.72 2.15
C THR A 25 10.08 -1.32 2.79
N PRO A 26 11.21 -0.59 2.88
CA PRO A 26 11.22 0.76 3.43
C PRO A 26 10.25 1.74 2.73
N ASN A 27 9.94 1.50 1.46
CA ASN A 27 9.06 2.32 0.64
C ASN A 27 7.72 1.65 0.26
N CYS A 28 7.42 0.45 0.76
CA CYS A 28 6.19 -0.28 0.43
C CYS A 28 5.52 -0.80 1.70
N ILE A 29 4.32 -0.31 1.96
CA ILE A 29 3.53 -0.60 3.15
C ILE A 29 2.28 -1.42 2.74
N ALA A 30 2.04 -2.51 3.46
CA ALA A 30 0.77 -3.22 3.45
C ALA A 30 -0.05 -2.82 4.68
N MET A 31 -1.34 -2.52 4.52
CA MET A 31 -2.19 -2.24 5.68
C MET A 31 -3.62 -2.76 5.52
N SER A 32 -4.35 -2.77 6.62
CA SER A 32 -5.80 -3.01 6.62
C SER A 32 -6.60 -1.75 6.28
N LEU A 33 -7.88 -1.93 5.94
CA LEU A 33 -8.81 -0.84 5.63
C LEU A 33 -8.81 0.22 6.75
N PRO A 34 -8.53 1.50 6.43
CA PRO A 34 -8.80 2.63 7.31
C PRO A 34 -10.32 2.77 7.49
N ALA A 35 -10.79 2.63 8.73
CA ALA A 35 -12.21 2.60 9.06
C ALA A 35 -12.61 3.80 9.93
N SER A 36 -13.86 4.23 9.78
CA SER A 36 -14.50 5.25 10.61
C SER A 36 -15.67 4.66 11.39
N GLY A 37 -16.13 5.38 12.43
CA GLY A 37 -17.29 4.97 13.25
C GLY A 37 -17.07 3.66 14.00
N ALA A 38 -18.14 2.87 14.17
CA ALA A 38 -18.10 1.60 14.92
C ALA A 38 -17.14 0.57 14.32
N GLU A 39 -16.83 0.64 13.02
CA GLU A 39 -15.87 -0.26 12.38
C GLU A 39 -14.41 -0.02 12.85
N ALA A 40 -14.10 1.19 13.35
CA ALA A 40 -12.80 1.50 13.94
C ALA A 40 -12.55 0.77 15.28
N GLN A 41 -13.58 0.20 15.88
CA GLN A 41 -13.42 -0.57 17.12
C GLN A 41 -12.63 -1.88 16.88
N TYR A 42 -12.67 -2.42 15.66
CA TYR A 42 -11.99 -3.66 15.30
C TYR A 42 -11.03 -3.54 14.10
N ARG A 43 -10.96 -2.36 13.45
CA ARG A 43 -10.02 -2.02 12.35
C ARG A 43 -9.17 -0.80 12.72
N ASN A 44 -8.27 -0.41 11.81
CA ASN A 44 -7.46 0.79 11.97
C ASN A 44 -8.35 2.04 11.98
N PRO A 45 -8.33 2.87 13.05
CA PRO A 45 -9.03 4.15 13.03
C PRO A 45 -8.41 5.04 11.96
N ILE A 46 -9.23 5.60 11.05
CA ILE A 46 -8.74 6.38 9.92
C ILE A 46 -7.92 7.61 10.36
N MET A 47 -8.28 8.23 11.49
CA MET A 47 -7.53 9.35 12.07
C MET A 47 -6.13 8.95 12.54
N GLU A 48 -5.97 7.74 13.08
CA GLU A 48 -4.65 7.24 13.51
C GLU A 48 -3.78 6.88 12.30
N VAL A 49 -4.38 6.36 11.23
CA VAL A 49 -3.68 6.11 9.96
C VAL A 49 -3.24 7.43 9.33
N GLN A 50 -4.10 8.44 9.34
CA GLN A 50 -3.79 9.79 8.88
C GLN A 50 -2.65 10.40 9.71
N ARG A 51 -2.74 10.33 11.05
CA ARG A 51 -1.67 10.76 11.96
C ARG A 51 -0.35 10.05 11.67
N PHE A 52 -0.38 8.74 11.42
CA PHE A 52 0.80 7.95 11.09
C PHE A 52 1.48 8.46 9.82
N PHE A 53 0.73 8.60 8.72
CA PHE A 53 1.30 9.06 7.45
C PHE A 53 1.80 10.51 7.52
N GLU A 54 1.09 11.39 8.22
CA GLU A 54 1.55 12.78 8.39
C GLU A 54 2.78 12.89 9.30
N THR A 55 2.91 12.03 10.31
CA THR A 55 4.06 12.05 11.23
C THR A 55 5.30 11.41 10.61
N LYS A 56 5.13 10.27 9.92
CA LYS A 56 6.26 9.47 9.41
C LYS A 56 6.64 9.79 7.96
N HIS A 57 5.68 10.20 7.14
CA HIS A 57 5.84 10.30 5.67
C HIS A 57 5.19 11.57 5.10
N SER A 58 5.28 12.72 5.81
CA SER A 58 4.53 13.93 5.43
C SER A 58 4.73 14.31 3.96
N ASN A 59 3.62 14.40 3.21
CA ASN A 59 3.57 14.68 1.76
C ASN A 59 4.37 13.71 0.86
N ARG A 60 4.76 12.54 1.37
CA ARG A 60 5.56 11.54 0.65
C ARG A 60 4.91 10.17 0.66
N TYR A 61 3.59 10.10 0.81
CA TYR A 61 2.84 8.85 0.79
C TYR A 61 1.81 8.82 -0.33
N LEU A 62 1.64 7.67 -0.98
CA LEU A 62 0.54 7.44 -1.91
C LEU A 62 -0.23 6.18 -1.51
N ILE A 63 -1.52 6.34 -1.21
CA ILE A 63 -2.37 5.23 -0.76
C ILE A 63 -3.12 4.63 -1.94
N PHE A 64 -3.03 3.31 -2.10
CA PHE A 64 -3.81 2.52 -3.04
C PHE A 64 -4.92 1.78 -2.31
N ASN A 65 -6.16 2.21 -2.54
CA ASN A 65 -7.35 1.52 -2.07
C ASN A 65 -7.84 0.53 -3.14
N LEU A 66 -7.64 -0.76 -2.86
CA LEU A 66 -8.04 -1.86 -3.74
C LEU A 66 -9.50 -2.29 -3.59
N CYS A 67 -10.25 -1.73 -2.62
CA CYS A 67 -11.64 -2.08 -2.39
C CYS A 67 -12.57 -1.47 -3.44
N ALA A 68 -13.27 -2.33 -4.18
CA ALA A 68 -14.43 -1.94 -4.97
C ALA A 68 -15.60 -1.53 -4.05
N GLU A 69 -15.75 -2.24 -2.94
CA GLU A 69 -16.90 -2.20 -2.03
C GLU A 69 -16.86 -1.09 -0.97
N ARG A 70 -15.69 -0.52 -0.70
CA ARG A 70 -15.47 0.45 0.39
C ARG A 70 -14.64 1.64 -0.09
N SER A 71 -15.03 2.82 0.34
CA SER A 71 -14.27 4.05 0.21
C SER A 71 -14.40 4.90 1.45
N TYR A 72 -13.48 5.84 1.57
CA TYR A 72 -13.46 6.86 2.60
C TYR A 72 -13.10 8.19 1.93
N ASP A 73 -13.29 9.28 2.68
CA ASP A 73 -12.95 10.61 2.20
C ASP A 73 -11.44 10.73 1.95
N LYS A 74 -11.08 11.05 0.70
CA LYS A 74 -9.69 11.22 0.29
C LYS A 74 -9.10 12.53 0.79
N ALA A 75 -9.93 13.52 1.15
CA ALA A 75 -9.47 14.80 1.68
C ALA A 75 -8.69 14.62 2.98
N LEU A 76 -9.01 13.59 3.77
CA LEU A 76 -8.26 13.20 4.98
C LEU A 76 -6.78 12.91 4.69
N PHE A 77 -6.46 12.50 3.47
CA PHE A 77 -5.12 12.14 3.02
C PHE A 77 -4.59 13.14 1.98
N LYS A 78 -5.07 14.39 2.00
CA LYS A 78 -4.68 15.46 1.06
C LYS A 78 -4.85 15.06 -0.42
N GLY A 79 -5.82 14.19 -0.72
CA GLY A 79 -6.04 13.67 -2.07
C GLY A 79 -5.04 12.60 -2.53
N GLN A 80 -4.08 12.19 -1.70
CA GLN A 80 -3.06 11.17 -2.01
C GLN A 80 -3.61 9.73 -1.93
N VAL A 81 -4.78 9.50 -2.54
CA VAL A 81 -5.46 8.21 -2.55
C VAL A 81 -5.90 7.84 -3.97
N VAL A 82 -5.28 6.81 -4.52
CA VAL A 82 -5.67 6.17 -5.78
C VAL A 82 -6.60 5.00 -5.50
N ARG A 83 -7.67 4.86 -6.30
CA ARG A 83 -8.61 3.73 -6.18
C ARG A 83 -8.46 2.83 -7.38
N ILE A 84 -8.19 1.55 -7.13
CA ILE A 84 -8.19 0.50 -8.15
C ILE A 84 -9.21 -0.54 -7.69
N LYS A 85 -10.36 -0.62 -8.38
CA LYS A 85 -11.50 -1.39 -7.87
C LYS A 85 -11.33 -2.88 -8.18
N VAL A 86 -10.80 -3.64 -7.22
CA VAL A 86 -10.68 -5.10 -7.33
C VAL A 86 -11.81 -5.75 -6.54
N HIS A 87 -12.69 -6.48 -7.23
CA HIS A 87 -13.79 -7.20 -6.59
C HIS A 87 -13.26 -8.25 -5.60
N ASP A 88 -13.95 -8.42 -4.48
CA ASP A 88 -13.51 -9.39 -3.46
C ASP A 88 -13.52 -10.81 -4.04
N HIS A 89 -12.55 -11.63 -3.65
CA HIS A 89 -12.36 -13.02 -4.13
C HIS A 89 -12.12 -13.20 -5.63
N ASN A 90 -11.82 -12.12 -6.35
CA ASN A 90 -11.44 -12.16 -7.76
C ASN A 90 -9.98 -11.72 -7.92
N PRO A 91 -9.23 -12.28 -8.89
CA PRO A 91 -7.95 -11.72 -9.27
C PRO A 91 -8.13 -10.31 -9.86
N PRO A 92 -7.14 -9.41 -9.73
CA PRO A 92 -7.17 -8.16 -10.48
C PRO A 92 -7.07 -8.43 -11.98
N LEU A 93 -7.66 -7.54 -12.77
CA LEU A 93 -7.44 -7.52 -14.22
C LEU A 93 -6.00 -7.10 -14.53
N LEU A 94 -5.48 -7.53 -15.67
CA LEU A 94 -4.13 -7.16 -16.10
C LEU A 94 -3.97 -5.63 -16.18
N ASP A 95 -4.95 -4.94 -16.76
CA ASP A 95 -4.94 -3.48 -16.90
C ASP A 95 -4.88 -2.78 -15.54
N GLN A 96 -5.50 -3.35 -14.50
CA GLN A 96 -5.45 -2.80 -13.14
C GLN A 96 -4.06 -2.93 -12.52
N LEU A 97 -3.37 -4.05 -12.80
CA LEU A 97 -1.98 -4.25 -12.39
C LEU A 97 -1.05 -3.30 -13.15
N LEU A 98 -1.24 -3.14 -14.46
CA LEU A 98 -0.44 -2.23 -15.28
C LEU A 98 -0.62 -0.77 -14.85
N GLU A 99 -1.85 -0.33 -14.61
CA GLU A 99 -2.14 1.01 -14.09
C GLU A 99 -1.45 1.23 -12.72
N PHE A 100 -1.53 0.24 -11.84
CA PHE A 100 -0.85 0.30 -10.54
C PHE A 100 0.67 0.46 -10.70
N LEU A 101 1.30 -0.40 -11.50
CA LEU A 101 2.75 -0.39 -11.70
C LEU A 101 3.22 0.93 -12.31
N ASP A 102 2.52 1.47 -13.30
CA ASP A 102 2.83 2.77 -13.91
C ASP A 102 2.77 3.90 -12.87
N ARG A 103 1.70 3.96 -12.06
CA ARG A 103 1.52 4.99 -11.03
C ARG A 103 2.58 4.89 -9.93
N VAL A 104 2.86 3.68 -9.45
CA VAL A 104 3.89 3.44 -8.42
C VAL A 104 5.27 3.84 -8.94
N THR A 105 5.60 3.46 -10.17
CA THR A 105 6.89 3.77 -10.78
C THR A 105 7.08 5.28 -10.89
N LYS A 106 6.09 6.00 -11.42
CA LYS A 106 6.12 7.48 -11.48
C LYS A 106 6.27 8.10 -10.10
N TRP A 107 5.55 7.60 -9.09
CA TRP A 107 5.62 8.13 -7.73
C TRP A 107 7.00 7.94 -7.09
N ILE A 108 7.57 6.73 -7.17
CA ILE A 108 8.86 6.41 -6.55
C ILE A 108 10.04 7.10 -7.26
N ILE A 109 9.94 7.37 -8.56
CA ILE A 109 11.00 8.08 -9.30
C ILE A 109 11.07 9.57 -8.92
N LEU A 110 9.95 10.18 -8.51
CA LEU A 110 9.92 11.60 -8.13
C LEU A 110 10.75 11.90 -6.88
N ASP A 111 10.73 11.00 -5.89
CA ASP A 111 11.53 11.10 -4.67
C ASP A 111 11.81 9.70 -4.12
N LYS A 112 13.07 9.41 -3.80
CA LYS A 112 13.51 8.14 -3.20
C LYS A 112 12.90 7.89 -1.81
N GLU A 113 12.48 8.94 -1.11
CA GLU A 113 11.83 8.87 0.20
C GLU A 113 10.31 8.69 0.09
N ASN A 114 9.76 8.69 -1.13
CA ASN A 114 8.35 8.41 -1.33
C ASN A 114 8.02 6.97 -0.96
N VAL A 115 6.88 6.82 -0.26
CA VAL A 115 6.33 5.54 0.13
C VAL A 115 4.98 5.30 -0.53
N ILE A 116 4.68 4.03 -0.79
CA ILE A 116 3.36 3.59 -1.21
C ILE A 116 2.72 2.77 -0.09
N ALA A 117 1.41 2.92 0.08
CA ALA A 117 0.65 2.12 1.03
C ALA A 117 -0.52 1.44 0.32
N ILE A 118 -0.54 0.11 0.32
CA ILE A 118 -1.55 -0.69 -0.37
C ILE A 118 -2.47 -1.32 0.67
N HIS A 119 -3.78 -1.18 0.47
CA HIS A 119 -4.76 -1.85 1.31
C HIS A 119 -5.94 -2.38 0.51
N CYS A 120 -6.58 -3.41 1.07
CA CYS A 120 -7.90 -3.85 0.68
C CYS A 120 -8.79 -3.91 1.93
N LYS A 121 -9.72 -4.85 2.02
CA LYS A 121 -10.47 -5.09 3.26
C LYS A 121 -9.58 -5.73 4.31
N GLY A 122 -8.84 -6.78 3.95
CA GLY A 122 -8.08 -7.59 4.90
C GLY A 122 -6.57 -7.36 4.87
N GLY A 123 -6.02 -6.66 3.89
CA GLY A 123 -4.56 -6.57 3.69
C GLY A 123 -3.89 -7.93 3.36
N LYS A 124 -4.64 -8.87 2.75
CA LYS A 124 -4.16 -10.24 2.44
C LYS A 124 -4.08 -10.45 0.92
N GLY A 125 -5.00 -11.22 0.33
CA GLY A 125 -4.93 -11.65 -1.08
C GLY A 125 -4.71 -10.51 -2.09
N ARG A 126 -5.70 -9.61 -2.24
CA ARG A 126 -5.62 -8.46 -3.17
C ARG A 126 -4.34 -7.63 -2.95
N THR A 127 -4.07 -7.25 -1.71
CA THR A 127 -2.88 -6.45 -1.35
C THR A 127 -1.59 -7.17 -1.72
N GLY A 128 -1.49 -8.47 -1.38
CA GLY A 128 -0.33 -9.30 -1.68
C GLY A 128 -0.08 -9.42 -3.19
N THR A 129 -1.12 -9.62 -4.01
CA THR A 129 -0.98 -9.70 -5.46
C THR A 129 -0.32 -8.43 -6.05
N PHE A 130 -0.78 -7.25 -5.64
CA PHE A 130 -0.23 -5.98 -6.13
C PHE A 130 1.19 -5.74 -5.61
N ILE A 131 1.45 -6.03 -4.34
CA ILE A 131 2.80 -5.88 -3.77
C ILE A 131 3.79 -6.84 -4.44
N CYS A 132 3.42 -8.11 -4.63
CA CYS A 132 4.27 -9.07 -5.35
C CYS A 132 4.55 -8.62 -6.78
N ALA A 133 3.54 -8.11 -7.50
CA ALA A 133 3.72 -7.56 -8.84
C ALA A 133 4.74 -6.39 -8.83
N TRP A 134 4.64 -5.48 -7.86
CA TRP A 134 5.60 -4.38 -7.71
C TRP A 134 7.01 -4.86 -7.39
N LEU A 135 7.18 -5.82 -6.48
CA LEU A 135 8.50 -6.34 -6.12
C LEU A 135 9.17 -7.09 -7.29
N LEU A 136 8.39 -7.86 -8.06
CA LEU A 136 8.88 -8.50 -9.27
C LEU A 136 9.25 -7.45 -10.32
N TYR A 137 8.38 -6.47 -10.57
CA TYR A 137 8.65 -5.42 -11.55
C TYR A 137 9.88 -4.59 -11.18
N SER A 138 9.96 -4.11 -9.93
CA SER A 138 11.10 -3.31 -9.45
C SER A 138 12.41 -4.08 -9.44
N SER A 139 12.40 -5.39 -9.16
CA SER A 139 13.62 -6.22 -9.24
C SER A 139 14.06 -6.45 -10.69
N ILE A 140 13.11 -6.65 -11.62
CA ILE A 140 13.40 -6.76 -13.06
C ILE A 140 13.93 -5.44 -13.60
N VAL A 141 13.32 -4.29 -13.26
CA VAL A 141 13.79 -2.97 -13.72
C VAL A 141 15.19 -2.69 -13.19
N ARG A 142 15.47 -2.95 -11.91
CA ARG A 142 16.82 -2.81 -11.33
C ARG A 142 17.82 -3.74 -12.01
N THR A 143 17.44 -4.97 -12.30
CA THR A 143 18.29 -5.93 -13.00
C THR A 143 18.49 -5.54 -14.46
N GLY A 144 17.46 -5.01 -15.13
CA GLY A 144 17.51 -4.47 -16.47
C GLY A 144 18.44 -3.27 -16.57
N GLU A 145 18.42 -2.34 -15.62
CA GLU A 145 19.39 -1.24 -15.56
C GLU A 145 20.83 -1.74 -15.32
N MET A 146 21.02 -2.77 -14.50
CA MET A 146 22.33 -3.42 -14.32
C MET A 146 22.79 -4.19 -15.58
N LEU A 147 21.89 -4.89 -16.26
CA LEU A 147 22.17 -5.64 -17.49
C LEU A 147 22.38 -4.71 -18.68
N VAL A 148 21.68 -3.59 -18.78
CA VAL A 148 21.90 -2.60 -19.85
C VAL A 148 23.23 -1.87 -19.64
N ARG A 149 23.67 -1.65 -18.40
CA ARG A 149 25.02 -1.13 -18.12
C ARG A 149 26.15 -2.15 -18.36
N GLY A 150 25.87 -3.45 -18.26
CA GLY A 150 26.87 -4.52 -18.48
C GLY A 150 26.86 -5.17 -19.86
N CYS A 151 25.76 -5.07 -20.63
CA CYS A 151 25.55 -5.89 -21.82
C CYS A 151 25.25 -5.09 -23.10
N TRP A 152 25.16 -3.75 -23.04
CA TRP A 152 24.98 -2.87 -24.20
C TRP A 152 26.16 -1.92 -24.46
N ARG A 153 27.38 -2.35 -24.13
CA ARG A 153 28.63 -1.83 -24.74
C ARG A 153 29.39 -2.97 -25.41
N ARG A 154 28.87 -3.46 -26.53
CA ARG A 154 29.67 -3.96 -27.65
C ARG A 154 28.95 -3.60 -28.94
#